data_AF-A0A2H0VQ05-F1
#
_entry.id   AF-A0A2H0VQ05-F1
#
_cell.length_a   1.000
_cell.length_b   1.000
_cell.length_c   1.000
_cell.angle_alpha   90.00
_cell.angle_beta   90.00
_cell.angle_gamma   90.00
#
_symmetry.space_group_name_H-M   'P 1'
#
loop_
_entity.id
_entity.type
_entity.pdbx_description
1 polymer ?
#
loop_
_entity_poly.entity_id
_entity_poly.type
_entity_poly.pdbx_seq_one_letter_code
_entity_poly.pdbx_strand_id
1 'polypeptide(L)'
;MFKFLLSFVVTCFCLLNAEETSLPKNQDEYRQYSENTSSQVKEFYYLNHTQQTVDFVKKKRKTYLPLCHGKMGVWEAMQLLDEIVDESDPDLHLNQTTRDFQTAEAIRRDGRPRWMILVGLIPSCQSDYLFSAHASSIFPV
;
A
#
# COMPACT_ATOMS: atom_id res chain seq x y z
N MET A 1 -22.51 -9.70 -21.95
CA MET A 1 -21.59 -8.67 -22.52
C MET A 1 -20.77 -7.93 -21.47
N PHE A 2 -21.36 -7.37 -20.40
CA PHE A 2 -20.61 -6.58 -19.38
C PHE A 2 -19.50 -7.33 -18.63
N LYS A 3 -19.71 -8.63 -18.31
CA LYS A 3 -18.69 -9.47 -17.65
C LYS A 3 -17.44 -9.68 -18.51
N PHE A 4 -17.59 -9.68 -19.83
CA PHE A 4 -16.47 -9.84 -20.77
C PHE A 4 -15.65 -8.55 -20.88
N LEU A 5 -16.32 -7.40 -20.91
CA LEU A 5 -15.64 -6.09 -20.94
C LEU A 5 -14.82 -5.86 -19.67
N LEU A 6 -15.38 -6.15 -18.49
CA LEU A 6 -14.65 -5.95 -17.23
C LEU A 6 -13.45 -6.89 -17.11
N SER A 7 -13.60 -8.15 -17.54
CA SER A 7 -12.49 -9.10 -17.62
C SER A 7 -11.42 -8.63 -18.60
N PHE A 8 -11.80 -8.07 -19.74
CA PHE A 8 -10.86 -7.61 -20.76
C PHE A 8 -10.11 -6.35 -20.31
N VAL A 9 -10.79 -5.40 -19.65
CA VAL A 9 -10.17 -4.18 -19.11
C VAL A 9 -9.19 -4.51 -17.99
N VAL A 10 -9.58 -5.38 -17.05
CA VAL A 10 -8.69 -5.80 -15.95
C VAL A 10 -7.49 -6.59 -16.48
N THR A 11 -7.70 -7.49 -17.44
CA THR A 11 -6.59 -8.28 -18.02
C THR A 11 -5.65 -7.41 -18.86
N CYS A 12 -6.19 -6.46 -19.62
CA CYS A 12 -5.41 -5.54 -20.43
C CYS A 12 -4.64 -4.52 -19.56
N PHE A 13 -5.25 -4.02 -18.47
CA PHE A 13 -4.56 -3.16 -17.49
C PHE A 13 -3.46 -3.93 -16.72
N CYS A 14 -3.70 -5.20 -16.38
CA CYS A 14 -2.67 -6.06 -15.79
C CYS A 14 -1.51 -6.32 -16.75
N LEU A 15 -1.78 -6.51 -18.05
CA LEU A 15 -0.76 -6.75 -19.08
C LEU A 15 0.02 -5.48 -19.45
N LEU A 16 -0.63 -4.31 -19.44
CA LEU A 16 0.01 -3.01 -19.71
C LEU A 16 0.94 -2.54 -18.58
N ASN A 17 0.74 -3.01 -17.34
CA ASN A 17 1.60 -2.69 -16.18
C ASN A 17 2.52 -3.86 -15.77
N ALA A 18 2.64 -4.90 -16.60
CA ALA A 18 3.39 -6.12 -16.26
C ALA A 18 4.92 -6.00 -16.37
N GLU A 19 5.45 -4.84 -16.79
CA GLU A 19 6.87 -4.69 -17.11
C GLU A 19 7.80 -4.58 -15.87
N GLU A 20 7.25 -4.44 -14.65
CA GLU A 20 8.06 -4.39 -13.41
C GLU A 20 7.88 -5.59 -12.46
N THR A 21 7.34 -6.72 -12.90
CA THR A 21 7.42 -7.93 -12.08
C THR A 21 8.78 -8.59 -12.27
N SER A 22 9.74 -8.23 -11.41
CA SER A 22 11.01 -8.96 -11.27
C SER A 22 10.76 -10.47 -11.13
N LEU A 23 11.71 -11.27 -11.64
CA LEU A 23 11.64 -12.74 -11.62
C LEU A 23 11.28 -13.26 -10.21
N PRO A 24 10.51 -14.36 -10.10
CA PRO A 24 10.10 -14.89 -8.81
C PRO A 24 11.32 -15.16 -7.93
N LYS A 25 11.42 -14.43 -6.82
CA LYS A 25 12.47 -14.60 -5.80
C LYS A 25 12.14 -15.79 -4.91
N ASN A 26 13.15 -16.40 -4.29
CA ASN A 26 12.89 -17.36 -3.22
C ASN A 26 12.26 -16.67 -2.02
N GLN A 27 11.51 -17.42 -1.22
CA GLN A 27 10.84 -16.86 -0.02
C GLN A 27 11.84 -16.17 0.93
N ASP A 28 13.05 -16.70 1.04
CA ASP A 28 14.11 -16.17 1.90
C ASP A 28 14.72 -14.86 1.38
N GLU A 29 14.46 -14.47 0.13
CA GLU A 29 15.01 -13.25 -0.48
C GLU A 29 14.10 -12.03 -0.30
N TYR A 30 12.89 -12.21 0.22
CA TYR A 30 11.97 -11.11 0.52
C TYR A 30 12.28 -10.48 1.88
N ARG A 31 12.05 -9.17 2.00
CA ARG A 31 12.17 -8.37 3.24
C ARG A 31 13.55 -8.44 3.87
N GLN A 32 14.60 -8.33 3.06
CA GLN A 32 15.98 -8.38 3.51
C GLN A 32 16.46 -7.00 4.00
N TYR A 33 16.64 -6.87 5.32
CA TYR A 33 17.21 -5.68 5.95
C TYR A 33 18.69 -5.90 6.28
N SER A 34 19.56 -5.62 5.30
CA SER A 34 21.02 -5.74 5.43
C SER A 34 21.73 -4.38 5.30
N GLU A 35 23.06 -4.38 5.33
CA GLU A 35 23.86 -3.19 5.05
C GLU A 35 23.56 -2.59 3.67
N ASN A 36 23.12 -3.42 2.71
CA ASN A 36 22.75 -3.00 1.36
C ASN A 36 21.33 -2.45 1.24
N THR A 37 20.56 -2.38 2.34
CA THR A 37 19.21 -1.79 2.32
C THR A 37 19.28 -0.32 1.91
N SER A 38 18.33 0.12 1.09
CA SER A 38 18.18 1.52 0.69
C SER A 38 18.24 2.47 1.88
N SER A 39 18.93 3.60 1.69
CA SER A 39 19.02 4.66 2.70
C SER A 39 17.65 5.21 3.08
N GLN A 40 16.70 5.26 2.13
CA GLN A 40 15.34 5.72 2.36
C GLN A 40 14.61 4.85 3.40
N VAL A 41 14.67 3.53 3.24
CA VAL A 41 14.06 2.58 4.18
C VAL A 41 14.72 2.69 5.56
N LYS A 42 16.05 2.81 5.63
CA LYS A 42 16.77 2.99 6.90
C LYS A 42 16.35 4.28 7.62
N GLU A 43 16.28 5.39 6.89
CA GLU A 43 15.88 6.70 7.43
C GLU A 43 14.43 6.68 7.90
N PHE A 44 13.55 6.02 7.14
CA PHE A 44 12.15 5.82 7.51
C PHE A 44 12.02 5.13 8.87
N TYR A 45 12.70 3.99 9.05
CA TYR A 45 12.66 3.25 10.32
C TYR A 45 13.35 4.01 11.45
N TYR A 46 14.45 4.70 11.17
CA TYR A 46 15.14 5.53 12.17
C TYR A 46 14.22 6.62 12.73
N LEU A 47 13.55 7.37 11.85
CA LEU A 47 12.64 8.44 12.27
C LEU A 47 11.37 7.90 12.93
N ASN A 48 10.84 6.78 12.44
CA ASN A 48 9.71 6.12 13.07
C ASN A 48 10.05 5.71 14.51
N HIS A 49 11.18 5.02 14.72
CA HIS A 49 11.60 4.60 16.07
C HIS A 49 11.93 5.78 16.99
N THR A 50 12.43 6.88 16.44
CA THR A 50 12.79 8.07 17.23
C THR A 50 11.57 8.89 17.63
N GLN A 51 10.57 8.99 16.75
CA GLN A 51 9.46 9.95 16.92
C GLN A 51 8.14 9.32 17.39
N GLN A 52 7.98 8.00 17.30
CA GLN A 52 6.78 7.27 17.75
C GLN A 52 6.70 7.16 19.27
N THR A 53 6.30 8.24 19.92
CA THR A 53 6.06 8.29 21.37
C THR A 53 4.59 8.05 21.73
N VAL A 54 4.31 7.69 22.98
CA VAL A 54 2.93 7.51 23.49
C VAL A 54 2.10 8.79 23.27
N ASP A 55 2.69 9.95 23.52
CA ASP A 55 2.00 11.23 23.36
C ASP A 55 1.72 11.53 21.90
N PHE A 56 2.67 11.21 21.02
CA PHE A 56 2.49 11.30 19.57
C PHE A 56 1.32 10.42 19.10
N VAL A 57 1.27 9.15 19.50
CA VAL A 57 0.20 8.21 19.13
C VAL A 57 -1.15 8.68 19.68
N LYS A 58 -1.22 9.15 20.93
CA LYS A 58 -2.44 9.72 21.52
C LYS A 58 -2.95 10.92 20.72
N LYS A 59 -2.07 11.83 20.31
CA LYS A 59 -2.41 12.99 19.48
C LYS A 59 -2.98 12.56 18.14
N LYS A 60 -2.30 11.64 17.44
CA LYS A 60 -2.76 11.12 16.13
C LYS A 60 -4.10 10.38 16.23
N ARG A 61 -4.31 9.57 17.28
CA ARG A 61 -5.62 8.95 17.54
C ARG A 61 -6.71 10.00 17.69
N LYS A 62 -6.48 11.07 18.48
CA LYS A 62 -7.45 12.16 18.61
C LYS A 62 -7.73 12.86 17.28
N THR A 63 -6.73 13.01 16.42
CA THR A 63 -6.87 13.62 15.10
C THR A 63 -7.71 12.76 14.15
N TYR A 64 -7.39 11.48 13.94
CA TYR A 64 -7.98 10.68 12.84
C TYR A 64 -9.19 9.82 13.24
N LEU A 65 -9.32 9.43 14.51
CA LEU A 65 -10.44 8.59 14.98
C LEU A 65 -11.84 9.21 14.75
N PRO A 66 -12.04 10.54 14.79
CA PRO A 66 -13.35 11.14 14.52
C PRO A 66 -13.83 10.99 13.06
N LEU A 67 -12.98 10.57 12.12
CA LEU A 67 -13.30 10.37 10.70
C LEU A 67 -13.93 11.61 10.02
N CYS A 68 -13.52 12.80 10.45
CA CYS A 68 -14.06 14.09 9.97
C CYS A 68 -13.20 14.77 8.90
N HIS A 69 -12.23 14.05 8.31
CA HIS A 69 -11.25 14.60 7.35
C HIS A 69 -11.76 14.65 5.91
N GLY A 70 -12.85 13.94 5.61
CA GLY A 70 -13.45 13.91 4.29
C GLY A 70 -14.41 12.75 4.12
N LYS A 71 -15.20 12.80 3.05
CA LYS A 71 -16.00 11.66 2.57
C LYS A 71 -15.61 11.42 1.13
N MET A 72 -15.28 10.17 0.83
CA MET A 72 -14.91 9.73 -0.51
C MET A 72 -15.38 8.30 -0.73
N GLY A 73 -15.65 7.94 -1.98
CA GLY A 73 -15.89 6.56 -2.38
C GLY A 73 -14.61 5.73 -2.31
N VAL A 74 -14.75 4.40 -2.27
CA VAL A 74 -13.59 3.48 -2.26
C VAL A 74 -12.69 3.71 -3.47
N TRP A 75 -13.27 3.97 -4.65
CA TRP A 75 -12.50 4.22 -5.87
C TRP A 75 -11.76 5.56 -5.86
N GLU A 76 -12.36 6.59 -5.27
CA GLU A 76 -11.69 7.89 -5.09
C GLU A 76 -10.54 7.77 -4.11
N ALA A 77 -10.71 6.98 -3.03
CA ALA A 77 -9.65 6.69 -2.10
C ALA A 77 -8.48 5.93 -2.76
N MET A 78 -8.77 4.96 -3.64
CA MET A 78 -7.75 4.25 -4.41
C MET A 78 -6.98 5.17 -5.37
N GLN A 79 -7.64 6.13 -6.02
CA GLN A 79 -6.93 7.10 -6.87
C GLN A 79 -5.93 7.94 -6.09
N LEU A 80 -6.21 8.27 -4.82
CA LEU A 80 -5.25 8.97 -3.97
C LEU A 80 -4.02 8.10 -3.62
N LEU A 81 -4.16 6.77 -3.67
CA LEU A 81 -3.06 5.84 -3.43
C LEU A 81 -2.16 5.66 -4.65
N ASP A 82 -2.60 6.04 -5.84
CA ASP A 82 -1.76 6.03 -7.05
C ASP A 82 -0.57 7.00 -6.93
N GLU A 83 -0.68 8.03 -6.09
CA GLU A 83 0.36 9.03 -5.87
C GLU A 83 1.32 8.66 -4.71
N ILE A 84 1.04 7.58 -3.99
CA ILE A 84 1.78 7.19 -2.79
C ILE A 84 2.65 5.96 -3.08
N VAL A 85 3.94 6.09 -2.79
CA VAL A 85 4.91 4.99 -2.77
C VAL A 85 5.28 4.72 -1.32
N ASP A 86 5.26 3.44 -0.94
CA ASP A 86 5.64 2.99 0.39
C ASP A 86 7.16 3.02 0.57
N GLU A 87 7.66 3.97 1.35
CA GLU A 87 9.08 4.14 1.63
C GLU A 87 9.64 3.10 2.63
N SER A 88 8.77 2.31 3.25
CA SER A 88 9.14 1.30 4.23
C SER A 88 9.46 -0.06 3.61
N ASP A 89 9.00 -0.31 2.38
CA ASP A 89 9.13 -1.58 1.70
C ASP A 89 10.50 -1.69 0.98
N PRO A 90 11.37 -2.64 1.36
CA PRO A 90 12.65 -2.84 0.66
C PRO A 90 12.51 -3.62 -0.66
N ASP A 91 11.35 -4.22 -0.94
CA ASP A 91 11.17 -5.15 -2.05
C ASP A 91 10.50 -4.52 -3.28
N LEU A 92 9.63 -3.54 -3.08
CA LEU A 92 8.75 -3.00 -4.13
C LEU A 92 8.67 -1.47 -4.09
N HIS A 93 9.01 -0.83 -5.21
CA HIS A 93 8.79 0.61 -5.45
C HIS A 93 7.61 0.83 -6.40
N LEU A 94 6.54 0.08 -6.20
CA LEU A 94 5.31 0.18 -6.99
C LEU A 94 4.31 1.12 -6.31
N ASN A 95 3.52 1.80 -7.14
CA ASN A 95 2.33 2.52 -6.68
C ASN A 95 1.42 1.57 -5.90
N GLN A 96 0.85 2.07 -4.82
CA GLN A 96 0.20 1.25 -3.83
C GLN A 96 -1.01 0.48 -4.39
N THR A 97 -1.79 1.13 -5.26
CA THR A 97 -2.93 0.52 -5.97
C THR A 97 -2.55 -0.74 -6.74
N THR A 98 -1.38 -0.75 -7.40
CA THR A 98 -0.90 -1.91 -8.16
C THR A 98 -0.66 -3.11 -7.23
N ARG A 99 -0.11 -2.87 -6.03
CA ARG A 99 0.13 -3.90 -5.00
C ARG A 99 -1.18 -4.51 -4.50
N ASP A 100 -2.21 -3.68 -4.32
CA ASP A 100 -3.53 -4.12 -3.87
C ASP A 100 -4.23 -4.97 -4.93
N PHE A 101 -4.15 -4.57 -6.20
CA PHE A 101 -4.68 -5.38 -7.30
C PHE A 101 -3.96 -6.73 -7.41
N GLN A 102 -2.63 -6.76 -7.26
CA GLN A 102 -1.87 -8.02 -7.24
C GLN A 102 -2.32 -8.94 -6.10
N THR A 103 -2.52 -8.38 -4.90
CA THR A 103 -2.97 -9.12 -3.71
C THR A 103 -4.39 -9.66 -3.90
N ALA A 104 -5.32 -8.80 -4.34
CA ALA A 104 -6.70 -9.20 -4.59
C ALA A 104 -6.81 -10.28 -5.68
N GLU A 105 -6.04 -10.16 -6.77
CA GLU A 105 -6.04 -11.15 -7.84
C GLU A 105 -5.38 -12.47 -7.43
N ALA A 106 -4.33 -12.44 -6.59
CA ALA A 106 -3.76 -13.66 -6.02
C ALA A 106 -4.80 -14.40 -5.14
N ILE A 107 -5.48 -13.69 -4.25
CA ILE A 107 -6.55 -14.24 -3.39
C ILE A 107 -7.71 -14.79 -4.24
N ARG A 108 -8.05 -14.12 -5.36
CA ARG A 108 -9.08 -14.58 -6.28
C ARG A 108 -8.67 -15.86 -7.01
N ARG A 109 -7.42 -15.97 -7.47
CA ARG A 109 -6.87 -17.17 -8.12
C ARG A 109 -6.83 -18.36 -7.17
N ASP A 110 -6.59 -18.12 -5.89
CA ASP A 110 -6.66 -19.12 -4.82
C ASP A 110 -8.09 -19.59 -4.50
N GLY A 111 -9.12 -19.08 -5.17
CA GLY A 111 -10.51 -19.51 -4.98
C GLY A 111 -11.10 -19.10 -3.62
N ARG A 112 -10.55 -18.06 -2.98
CA ARG A 112 -11.00 -17.55 -1.68
C ARG A 112 -12.36 -16.83 -1.79
N PRO A 113 -13.12 -16.71 -0.68
CA PRO A 113 -14.42 -16.06 -0.70
C PRO A 113 -14.33 -14.57 -1.08
N ARG A 114 -15.41 -14.03 -1.64
CA ARG A 114 -15.45 -12.65 -2.18
C ARG A 114 -15.03 -11.56 -1.20
N TRP A 115 -15.37 -11.73 0.08
CA TRP A 115 -14.97 -10.76 1.11
C TRP A 115 -13.45 -10.72 1.31
N MET A 116 -12.75 -11.84 1.10
CA MET A 116 -11.30 -11.92 1.24
C MET A 116 -10.60 -11.23 0.06
N ILE A 117 -11.18 -11.33 -1.14
CA ILE A 117 -10.71 -10.60 -2.33
C ILE A 117 -10.82 -9.08 -2.07
N LEU A 118 -11.94 -8.65 -1.49
CA LEU A 118 -12.13 -7.24 -1.11
C LEU A 118 -11.14 -6.80 -0.02
N VAL A 119 -10.88 -7.67 0.96
CA VAL A 119 -9.83 -7.45 1.96
C VAL A 119 -8.44 -7.41 1.34
N GLY A 120 -8.19 -8.00 0.16
CA GLY A 120 -6.92 -7.83 -0.56
C GLY A 120 -6.78 -6.47 -1.25
N LEU A 121 -7.90 -5.77 -1.51
CA LEU A 121 -7.95 -4.51 -2.25
C LEU A 121 -7.90 -3.26 -1.35
N ILE A 122 -8.36 -3.39 -0.10
CA ILE A 122 -8.48 -2.30 0.89
C ILE A 122 -7.24 -2.07 1.81
N PRO A 123 -6.32 -3.02 2.11
CA PRO A 123 -5.42 -2.90 3.27
C PRO A 123 -4.54 -1.66 3.28
N SER A 124 -4.00 -1.30 2.12
CA SER A 124 -3.15 -0.14 1.92
C SER A 124 -3.89 1.19 2.12
N CYS A 125 -5.16 1.27 1.70
CA CYS A 125 -5.98 2.47 1.79
C CYS A 125 -6.09 2.97 3.22
N GLN A 126 -6.04 2.05 4.19
CA GLN A 126 -6.12 2.38 5.61
C GLN A 126 -4.74 2.56 6.26
N SER A 127 -3.76 1.74 5.90
CA SER A 127 -2.40 1.84 6.43
C SER A 127 -1.75 3.15 5.99
N ASP A 128 -1.83 3.47 4.70
CA ASP A 128 -0.97 4.46 4.07
C ASP A 128 -1.58 5.86 4.09
N TYR A 129 -2.90 6.01 4.20
CA TYR A 129 -3.50 7.32 4.47
C TYR A 129 -3.16 7.81 5.88
N LEU A 130 -3.11 6.89 6.85
CA LEU A 130 -2.63 7.18 8.20
C LEU A 130 -1.11 7.35 8.22
N PHE A 131 -0.36 6.57 7.43
CA PHE A 131 1.10 6.64 7.35
C PHE A 131 1.61 7.86 6.59
N SER A 132 0.97 8.25 5.49
CA SER A 132 1.29 9.46 4.72
C SER A 132 0.98 10.70 5.56
N ALA A 133 -0.20 10.79 6.18
CA ALA A 133 -0.53 11.89 7.09
C ALA A 133 0.28 11.88 8.41
N HIS A 134 0.97 10.77 8.69
CA HIS A 134 1.96 10.60 9.75
C HIS A 134 3.36 11.03 9.28
N ALA A 135 3.78 10.64 8.08
CA ALA A 135 5.03 10.99 7.44
C ALA A 135 5.11 12.50 7.20
N SER A 136 4.06 13.16 6.69
CA SER A 136 4.05 14.63 6.52
C SER A 136 4.17 15.42 7.84
N SER A 137 3.99 14.76 9.00
CA SER A 137 4.15 15.38 10.32
C SER A 137 5.45 15.04 11.04
N ILE A 138 6.21 14.08 10.51
CA ILE A 138 7.48 13.56 11.03
C ILE A 138 8.64 14.03 10.13
N PHE A 139 8.36 14.12 8.83
CA PHE A 139 9.20 14.61 7.76
C PHE A 139 8.58 15.93 7.25
N PRO A 140 9.04 17.09 7.74
CA PRO A 140 8.72 18.33 7.06
C PRO A 140 9.46 18.32 5.72
N VAL A 141 8.73 18.53 4.63
CA VAL A 141 9.33 19.04 3.39
C VAL A 141 9.85 20.45 3.65
#